data_AF-A0AAV6JE34-F1
#
_entry.id   AF-A0AAV6JE34-F1
#
_cell.length_a   1.000
_cell.length_b   1.000
_cell.length_c   1.000
_cell.angle_alpha   90.00
_cell.angle_beta   90.00
_cell.angle_gamma   90.00
#
_symmetry.space_group_name_H-M   'P 1'
#
loop_
_entity.id
_entity.type
_entity.pdbx_description
1 polymer ?
#
loop_
_entity_poly.entity_id
_entity_poly.type
_entity_poly.pdbx_seq_one_letter_code
_entity_poly.pdbx_strand_id
1 'polypeptide(L)'
;MLKKVEEHEEKNSVVSPVSINAVLNMVAAGSKGATLDHFFALLGSKTVKEINSESAKMMAVAADVGLNSANKGTEDNDDIGPVLAMVNGAWFDRRFPLKPSYGEEILKGIFNCEAKTVHFATQPGSPDSGAALVLINGLYFKGNWDCEYKFDSELTKKRDFYLLNGDTVSVPFMTSYRASHYCESFDGFKVLKIPYENGELSSRRQFSMYFFLPDERDGLPDLLKKLISNPGKYFNLSHVELDKFWIPKFKFSYGFDVLKAMQDMGTQLSFLTDPEDLSDMMHVPEDVDDFEPKMIQKAFIEIDEEGTEAAAITEFEDVVGCSMYYKPKRLISFVADHPFVFMLKEAKSGLDFFTGAVLDPSQTTEASIKIWDLESKMVVVDLKVDAKKEAEMNEGSATQSPGVENKVIYCTSLSWSADGSTLFSGYTDGIIRVWGIDSW
;
A
#
# COMPACT_ATOMS: atom_id res chain seq x y z
N MET A 1 -10.92 -9.70 0.27
CA MET A 1 -11.33 -9.28 1.63
C MET A 1 -12.60 -10.01 2.06
N LEU A 2 -13.82 -9.62 1.66
CA LEU A 2 -15.07 -10.28 2.11
C LEU A 2 -15.01 -11.82 2.07
N LYS A 3 -14.71 -12.42 0.91
CA LYS A 3 -14.61 -13.89 0.76
C LYS A 3 -13.69 -14.55 1.79
N LYS A 4 -12.53 -13.95 2.07
CA LYS A 4 -11.56 -14.43 3.07
C LYS A 4 -12.09 -14.39 4.50
N VAL A 5 -12.84 -13.33 4.84
CA VAL A 5 -13.51 -13.22 6.14
C VAL A 5 -14.64 -14.25 6.26
N GLU A 6 -15.40 -14.50 5.18
CA GLU A 6 -16.44 -15.54 5.13
C GLU A 6 -15.86 -16.97 5.13
N GLU A 7 -14.63 -17.15 4.64
CA GLU A 7 -13.83 -18.39 4.72
C GLU A 7 -13.12 -18.56 6.08
N HIS A 8 -13.36 -17.66 7.04
CA HIS A 8 -12.72 -17.63 8.36
C HIS A 8 -11.18 -17.55 8.33
N GLU A 9 -10.59 -16.88 7.32
CA GLU A 9 -9.17 -16.51 7.37
C GLU A 9 -8.95 -15.37 8.38
N GLU A 10 -8.44 -15.71 9.57
CA GLU A 10 -8.08 -14.77 10.66
C GLU A 10 -6.79 -13.97 10.37
N LYS A 11 -6.57 -13.56 9.12
CA LYS A 11 -5.35 -12.86 8.69
C LYS A 11 -5.65 -11.44 8.24
N ASN A 12 -4.89 -10.49 8.79
CA ASN A 12 -4.86 -9.12 8.29
C ASN A 12 -4.65 -9.12 6.77
N SER A 13 -5.38 -8.25 6.08
CA SER A 13 -5.25 -8.10 4.63
C SER A 13 -5.22 -6.62 4.26
N VAL A 14 -4.35 -6.27 3.32
CA VAL A 14 -4.27 -4.94 2.73
C VAL A 14 -4.00 -5.07 1.25
N VAL A 15 -4.75 -4.35 0.44
CA VAL A 15 -4.58 -4.29 -1.01
C VAL A 15 -4.50 -2.85 -1.45
N SER A 16 -3.88 -2.61 -2.61
CA SER A 16 -3.93 -1.32 -3.29
C SER A 16 -4.85 -1.43 -4.52
N PRO A 17 -6.06 -0.82 -4.50
CA PRO A 17 -6.93 -0.75 -5.66
C PRO A 17 -6.25 -0.10 -6.88
N VAL A 18 -5.49 0.98 -6.67
CA VAL A 18 -4.68 1.65 -7.72
C VAL A 18 -3.65 0.70 -8.33
N SER A 19 -3.00 -0.13 -7.52
CA SER A 19 -2.01 -1.11 -7.98
C SER A 19 -2.61 -2.27 -8.75
N ILE A 20 -3.74 -2.80 -8.29
CA ILE A 20 -4.48 -3.85 -8.99
C ILE A 20 -4.94 -3.29 -10.34
N ASN A 21 -5.55 -2.10 -10.36
CA ASN A 21 -5.94 -1.44 -11.61
C ASN A 21 -4.75 -1.20 -12.54
N ALA A 22 -3.57 -0.81 -12.04
CA ALA A 22 -2.39 -0.65 -12.89
C ALA A 22 -2.00 -1.95 -13.59
N VAL A 23 -1.90 -3.07 -12.86
CA VAL A 23 -1.54 -4.38 -13.41
C VAL A 23 -2.62 -4.93 -14.37
N LEU A 24 -3.90 -4.76 -14.03
CA LEU A 24 -5.00 -5.15 -14.91
C LEU A 24 -5.04 -4.28 -16.19
N ASN A 25 -4.78 -2.97 -16.08
CA ASN A 25 -4.77 -2.07 -17.22
C ASN A 25 -3.58 -2.32 -18.15
N MET A 26 -2.41 -2.74 -17.64
CA MET A 26 -1.32 -3.24 -18.48
C MET A 26 -1.83 -4.41 -19.33
N VAL A 27 -2.36 -5.47 -18.71
CA VAL A 27 -2.81 -6.66 -19.46
C VAL A 27 -3.96 -6.34 -20.41
N ALA A 28 -4.93 -5.53 -19.99
CA ALA A 28 -6.00 -5.03 -20.86
C ALA A 28 -5.44 -4.32 -22.10
N ALA A 29 -4.51 -3.37 -21.93
CA ALA A 29 -3.92 -2.63 -23.04
C ALA A 29 -3.05 -3.49 -23.98
N GLY A 30 -2.59 -4.66 -23.52
CA GLY A 30 -1.83 -5.64 -24.30
C GLY A 30 -2.69 -6.77 -24.88
N SER A 31 -4.01 -6.72 -24.68
CA SER A 31 -4.93 -7.82 -24.99
C SER A 31 -5.83 -7.57 -26.21
N LYS A 32 -6.40 -8.65 -26.74
CA LYS A 32 -7.36 -8.70 -27.86
C LYS A 32 -8.58 -9.53 -27.53
N GLY A 33 -9.50 -9.59 -28.50
CA GLY A 33 -10.57 -10.58 -28.55
C GLY A 33 -11.46 -10.58 -27.30
N ALA A 34 -11.83 -11.78 -26.87
CA ALA A 34 -12.70 -11.97 -25.72
C ALA A 34 -12.06 -11.49 -24.41
N THR A 35 -10.72 -11.57 -24.27
CA THR A 35 -10.02 -11.00 -23.11
C THR A 35 -10.20 -9.49 -23.04
N LEU A 36 -10.01 -8.78 -24.15
CA LEU A 36 -10.14 -7.32 -24.18
C LEU A 36 -11.58 -6.86 -23.91
N ASP A 37 -12.57 -7.53 -24.51
CA ASP A 37 -13.99 -7.26 -24.25
C ASP A 37 -14.36 -7.50 -22.78
N HIS A 38 -13.78 -8.52 -22.15
CA HIS A 38 -13.93 -8.76 -20.71
C HIS A 38 -13.33 -7.62 -19.87
N PHE A 39 -12.12 -7.15 -20.22
CA PHE A 39 -11.50 -6.02 -19.52
C PHE A 39 -12.27 -4.71 -19.72
N PHE A 40 -12.87 -4.46 -20.88
CA PHE A 40 -13.78 -3.33 -21.09
C PHE A 40 -14.97 -3.37 -20.14
N ALA A 41 -15.62 -4.53 -19.97
CA ALA A 41 -16.71 -4.70 -19.02
C ALA A 41 -16.25 -4.51 -17.56
N LEU A 42 -15.10 -5.08 -17.19
CA LEU A 42 -14.55 -5.02 -15.83
C LEU A 42 -14.11 -3.61 -15.42
N LEU A 43 -13.46 -2.88 -16.33
CA LEU A 43 -12.86 -1.56 -16.10
C LEU A 43 -13.80 -0.40 -16.45
N GLY A 44 -15.05 -0.68 -16.85
CA GLY A 44 -16.03 0.35 -17.25
C GLY A 44 -15.61 1.19 -18.46
N SER A 45 -14.70 0.70 -19.29
CA SER A 45 -14.10 1.39 -20.43
C SER A 45 -14.59 0.80 -21.76
N LYS A 46 -14.50 1.54 -22.87
CA LYS A 46 -14.93 1.05 -24.20
C LYS A 46 -13.79 0.94 -25.21
N THR A 47 -12.63 1.52 -24.92
CA THR A 47 -11.46 1.48 -25.79
C THR A 47 -10.17 1.40 -24.99
N VAL A 48 -9.13 0.78 -25.58
CA VAL A 48 -7.77 0.78 -24.99
C VAL A 48 -7.26 2.20 -24.78
N LYS A 49 -7.65 3.15 -25.63
CA LYS A 49 -7.29 4.57 -25.48
C LYS A 49 -7.87 5.21 -24.22
N GLU A 50 -9.10 4.86 -23.83
CA GLU A 50 -9.69 5.30 -22.56
C GLU A 50 -8.95 4.67 -21.38
N ILE A 51 -8.71 3.35 -21.40
CA ILE A 51 -7.92 2.66 -20.37
C ILE A 51 -6.56 3.33 -20.18
N ASN A 52 -5.83 3.58 -21.28
CA ASN A 52 -4.52 4.22 -21.27
C ASN A 52 -4.59 5.66 -20.75
N SER A 53 -5.63 6.42 -21.13
CA SER A 53 -5.80 7.81 -20.69
C SER A 53 -6.16 7.91 -19.20
N GLU A 54 -6.98 7.03 -18.66
CA GLU A 54 -7.28 7.01 -17.21
C GLU A 54 -6.12 6.44 -16.40
N SER A 55 -5.41 5.44 -16.94
CA SER A 55 -4.15 4.93 -16.36
C SER A 55 -3.09 6.02 -16.25
N ALA A 56 -2.88 6.81 -17.30
CA ALA A 56 -1.93 7.91 -17.27
C ALA A 56 -2.29 8.97 -16.21
N LYS A 57 -3.58 9.29 -16.02
CA LYS A 57 -4.02 10.16 -14.92
C LYS A 57 -3.74 9.53 -13.55
N MET A 58 -4.07 8.26 -13.36
CA MET A 58 -3.85 7.52 -12.12
C MET A 58 -2.34 7.42 -11.76
N MET A 59 -1.49 7.16 -12.75
CA MET A 59 -0.03 7.10 -12.57
C MET A 59 0.57 8.49 -12.33
N ALA A 60 0.09 9.54 -13.02
CA ALA A 60 0.46 10.92 -12.70
C ALA A 60 0.02 11.33 -11.29
N VAL A 61 -1.11 10.81 -10.80
CA VAL A 61 -1.57 10.99 -9.41
C VAL A 61 -0.59 10.35 -8.44
N ALA A 62 -0.07 9.14 -8.70
CA ALA A 62 0.94 8.51 -7.85
C ALA A 62 2.31 9.21 -7.94
N ALA A 63 2.77 9.56 -9.15
CA ALA A 63 4.10 10.12 -9.39
C ALA A 63 4.29 11.55 -8.85
N ASP A 64 3.26 12.39 -8.92
CA ASP A 64 3.28 13.75 -8.34
C ASP A 64 3.48 13.71 -6.82
N VAL A 65 2.93 12.71 -6.12
CA VAL A 65 3.16 12.54 -4.68
C VAL A 65 4.63 12.18 -4.41
N GLY A 66 5.21 11.27 -5.19
CA GLY A 66 6.63 10.91 -5.08
C GLY A 66 7.60 12.06 -5.40
N LEU A 67 7.31 12.84 -6.46
CA LEU A 67 8.17 13.96 -6.89
C LEU A 67 8.16 15.14 -5.92
N ASN A 68 7.03 15.42 -5.27
CA ASN A 68 6.95 16.47 -4.24
C ASN A 68 7.78 16.13 -2.98
N SER A 69 8.08 14.85 -2.73
CA SER A 69 9.01 14.41 -1.68
C SER A 69 10.48 14.65 -2.09
N ALA A 70 10.86 14.26 -3.31
CA ALA A 70 12.24 14.31 -3.79
C ALA A 70 12.82 15.74 -3.91
N ASN A 71 11.98 16.73 -4.30
CA ASN A 71 12.44 18.09 -4.59
C ASN A 71 12.66 19.00 -3.36
N LYS A 72 12.41 18.55 -2.13
CA LYS A 72 12.62 19.35 -0.90
C LYS A 72 13.98 19.11 -0.20
N GLY A 73 14.86 18.26 -0.74
CA GLY A 73 16.08 17.77 -0.07
C GLY A 73 17.27 18.74 0.10
N THR A 74 17.05 20.06 0.15
CA THR A 74 18.14 21.07 0.18
C THR A 74 18.03 22.21 1.20
N GLU A 75 16.90 22.42 1.90
CA GLU A 75 16.80 23.44 2.96
C GLU A 75 15.93 22.95 4.12
N ASP A 76 16.34 23.26 5.35
CA ASP A 76 15.76 22.78 6.61
C ASP A 76 14.27 23.10 6.73
N ASN A 77 13.43 22.05 6.63
CA ASN A 77 12.00 22.15 6.88
C ASN A 77 11.41 20.78 7.24
N ASP A 78 10.92 20.64 8.46
CA ASP A 78 10.17 19.46 8.94
C ASP A 78 8.83 19.25 8.19
N ASP A 79 8.42 20.20 7.35
CA ASP A 79 7.22 20.15 6.48
C ASP A 79 7.39 19.21 5.26
N ILE A 80 7.65 17.93 5.50
CA ILE A 80 7.64 16.89 4.44
C ILE A 80 6.27 16.22 4.45
N GLY A 81 5.38 16.70 3.58
CA GLY A 81 4.08 16.09 3.33
C GLY A 81 4.18 14.63 2.82
N PRO A 82 3.04 13.91 2.75
CA PRO A 82 3.01 12.47 2.52
C PRO A 82 3.76 12.02 1.26
N VAL A 83 4.52 10.95 1.42
CA VAL A 83 5.32 10.26 0.41
C VAL A 83 4.57 9.01 -0.04
N LEU A 84 4.47 8.83 -1.35
CA LEU A 84 3.91 7.62 -1.96
C LEU A 84 4.88 7.14 -3.03
N ALA A 85 5.31 5.88 -2.92
CA ALA A 85 6.17 5.22 -3.88
C ALA A 85 5.43 4.03 -4.49
N MET A 86 5.26 4.05 -5.81
CA MET A 86 4.63 2.98 -6.58
C MET A 86 5.67 2.43 -7.57
N VAL A 87 5.88 1.11 -7.53
CA VAL A 87 6.85 0.42 -8.39
C VAL A 87 6.14 -0.65 -9.20
N ASN A 88 6.38 -0.65 -10.50
CA ASN A 88 5.86 -1.63 -11.45
C ASN A 88 7.03 -2.38 -12.10
N GLY A 89 6.98 -3.70 -12.11
CA GLY A 89 7.96 -4.55 -12.79
C GLY A 89 7.28 -5.63 -13.62
N ALA A 90 7.82 -5.91 -14.81
CA ALA A 90 7.32 -6.92 -15.73
C ALA A 90 8.46 -7.85 -16.19
N TRP A 91 8.29 -9.15 -16.01
CA TRP A 91 9.24 -10.17 -16.44
C TRP A 91 8.57 -11.10 -17.44
N PHE A 92 9.11 -11.13 -18.64
CA PHE A 92 8.66 -11.97 -19.75
C PHE A 92 9.63 -13.15 -19.87
N ASP A 93 9.12 -14.36 -20.01
CA ASP A 93 9.99 -15.48 -20.37
C ASP A 93 10.53 -15.29 -21.80
N ARG A 94 11.73 -15.78 -22.06
CA ARG A 94 12.38 -15.73 -23.37
C ARG A 94 11.58 -16.42 -24.47
N ARG A 95 10.71 -17.38 -24.12
CA ARG A 95 9.72 -18.00 -25.04
C ARG A 95 8.68 -17.00 -25.55
N PHE A 96 8.36 -15.96 -24.77
CA PHE A 96 7.31 -14.98 -25.04
C PHE A 96 7.84 -13.54 -25.04
N PRO A 97 8.75 -13.17 -25.97
CA PRO A 97 9.45 -11.89 -25.90
C PRO A 97 8.51 -10.69 -26.10
N LEU A 98 8.59 -9.75 -25.16
CA LEU A 98 7.90 -8.46 -25.15
C LEU A 98 8.02 -7.72 -26.49
N LYS A 99 6.90 -7.17 -26.97
CA LYS A 99 6.89 -6.30 -28.15
C LYS A 99 7.50 -4.93 -27.81
N PRO A 100 8.54 -4.46 -28.53
CA PRO A 100 9.22 -3.20 -28.18
C PRO A 100 8.31 -1.97 -28.14
N SER A 101 7.35 -1.86 -29.06
CA SER A 101 6.36 -0.77 -29.06
C SER A 101 5.51 -0.76 -27.80
N TYR A 102 4.99 -1.93 -27.40
CA TYR A 102 4.21 -2.07 -26.16
C TYR A 102 5.07 -1.78 -24.91
N GLY A 103 6.32 -2.23 -24.89
CA GLY A 103 7.26 -1.96 -23.81
C GLY A 103 7.55 -0.47 -23.60
N GLU A 104 7.87 0.27 -24.67
CA GLU A 104 8.17 1.70 -24.57
C GLU A 104 6.89 2.56 -24.40
N GLU A 105 5.82 2.31 -25.16
CA GLU A 105 4.62 3.16 -25.13
C GLU A 105 3.72 2.89 -23.91
N ILE A 106 3.53 1.62 -23.52
CA ILE A 106 2.57 1.24 -22.47
C ILE A 106 3.29 1.04 -21.13
N LEU A 107 4.17 0.03 -21.02
CA LEU A 107 4.79 -0.33 -19.75
C LEU A 107 5.60 0.84 -19.18
N LYS A 108 6.54 1.37 -19.98
CA LYS A 108 7.39 2.49 -19.58
C LYS A 108 6.64 3.82 -19.67
N GLY A 109 6.01 4.11 -20.81
CA GLY A 109 5.37 5.41 -21.09
C GLY A 109 4.16 5.77 -20.23
N ILE A 110 3.34 4.79 -19.82
CA ILE A 110 2.15 5.04 -18.98
C ILE A 110 2.42 4.64 -17.53
N PHE A 111 3.00 3.45 -17.31
CA PHE A 111 3.10 2.86 -15.96
C PHE A 111 4.46 3.03 -15.28
N ASN A 112 5.45 3.63 -15.94
CA ASN A 112 6.84 3.68 -15.46
C ASN A 112 7.33 2.29 -14.98
N CYS A 113 6.98 1.26 -15.76
CA CYS A 113 7.25 -0.13 -15.45
C CYS A 113 8.57 -0.58 -16.07
N GLU A 114 9.47 -1.07 -15.23
CA GLU A 114 10.71 -1.71 -15.68
C GLU A 114 10.38 -3.09 -16.25
N ALA A 115 10.79 -3.35 -17.49
CA ALA A 115 10.46 -4.57 -18.21
C ALA A 115 11.73 -5.34 -18.59
N LYS A 116 11.75 -6.65 -18.30
CA LYS A 116 12.88 -7.54 -18.60
C LYS A 116 12.41 -8.81 -19.29
N THR A 117 13.27 -9.36 -20.15
CA THR A 117 13.17 -10.74 -20.63
C THR A 117 14.10 -11.62 -19.79
N VAL A 118 13.60 -12.75 -19.29
CA VAL A 118 14.32 -13.71 -18.43
C VAL A 118 14.07 -15.15 -18.91
N HIS A 119 14.63 -16.15 -18.25
CA HIS A 119 14.41 -17.56 -18.59
C HIS A 119 14.08 -18.35 -17.32
N PHE A 120 12.80 -18.60 -17.06
CA PHE A 120 12.36 -19.19 -15.78
C PHE A 120 12.71 -20.68 -15.62
N ALA A 121 13.13 -21.36 -16.70
CA ALA A 121 13.22 -22.83 -16.79
C ALA A 121 14.58 -23.44 -16.38
N THR A 122 15.39 -22.80 -15.54
CA THR A 122 16.78 -23.23 -15.26
C THR A 122 16.97 -24.28 -14.14
N GLN A 123 15.91 -24.81 -13.50
CA GLN A 123 16.03 -26.02 -12.65
C GLN A 123 14.78 -26.93 -12.64
N PRO A 124 14.94 -28.26 -12.82
CA PRO A 124 13.89 -29.24 -12.50
C PRO A 124 13.43 -29.11 -11.04
N GLY A 125 12.12 -29.09 -10.82
CA GLY A 125 11.55 -28.87 -9.48
C GLY A 125 11.60 -27.41 -9.00
N SER A 126 11.72 -26.43 -9.91
CA SER A 126 11.29 -25.06 -9.62
C SER A 126 9.75 -24.98 -9.61
N PRO A 127 9.10 -24.32 -8.63
CA PRO A 127 7.64 -24.10 -8.65
C PRO A 127 7.16 -23.12 -9.75
N ASP A 128 8.09 -22.55 -10.53
CA ASP A 128 7.83 -21.54 -11.56
C ASP A 128 8.29 -21.99 -12.96
N SER A 129 8.55 -23.28 -13.20
CA SER A 129 9.08 -23.75 -14.51
C SER A 129 8.13 -23.53 -15.70
N GLY A 130 6.84 -23.31 -15.46
CA GLY A 130 5.84 -22.95 -16.49
C GLY A 130 5.62 -21.45 -16.68
N ALA A 131 6.25 -20.59 -15.87
CA ALA A 131 6.00 -19.15 -15.88
C ALA A 131 6.30 -18.51 -17.24
N ALA A 132 5.35 -17.71 -17.73
CA ALA A 132 5.43 -17.05 -19.03
C ALA A 132 5.51 -15.52 -18.91
N LEU A 133 4.76 -14.96 -17.96
CA LEU A 133 4.70 -13.54 -17.64
C LEU A 133 4.56 -13.37 -16.13
N VAL A 134 5.39 -12.55 -15.51
CA VAL A 134 5.23 -12.14 -14.10
C VAL A 134 5.13 -10.62 -14.06
N LEU A 135 3.98 -10.11 -13.61
CA LEU A 135 3.77 -8.69 -13.31
C LEU A 135 3.80 -8.50 -11.80
N ILE A 136 4.65 -7.61 -11.30
CA ILE A 136 4.73 -7.29 -9.88
C ILE A 136 4.47 -5.80 -9.68
N ASN A 137 3.55 -5.48 -8.77
CA ASN A 137 3.42 -4.14 -8.23
C ASN A 137 3.77 -4.12 -6.73
N GLY A 138 4.56 -3.12 -6.34
CA GLY A 138 4.71 -2.68 -4.96
C GLY A 138 4.10 -1.28 -4.76
N LEU A 139 3.38 -1.10 -3.66
CA LEU A 139 2.99 0.24 -3.16
C LEU A 139 3.47 0.44 -1.72
N TYR A 140 4.10 1.58 -1.49
CA TYR A 140 4.53 2.08 -0.19
C TYR A 140 3.99 3.50 0.02
N PHE A 141 3.55 3.80 1.23
CA PHE A 141 3.14 5.14 1.65
C PHE A 141 3.73 5.45 3.02
N LYS A 142 4.11 6.71 3.22
CA LYS A 142 4.58 7.29 4.48
C LYS A 142 4.02 8.69 4.61
N GLY A 143 3.65 9.11 5.80
CA GLY A 143 3.19 10.48 6.05
C GLY A 143 2.70 10.67 7.46
N ASN A 144 2.83 11.89 7.97
CA ASN A 144 2.42 12.24 9.33
C ASN A 144 0.91 12.55 9.39
N TRP A 145 0.24 12.18 10.48
CA TRP A 145 -1.08 12.72 10.79
C TRP A 145 -1.02 14.23 10.87
N ASP A 146 -2.05 14.89 10.33
CA ASP A 146 -2.21 16.33 10.45
C ASP A 146 -2.04 16.75 11.92
N CYS A 147 -1.34 17.85 12.15
CA CYS A 147 -0.88 18.21 13.49
C CYS A 147 -2.02 18.44 14.49
N GLU A 148 -3.26 18.66 14.04
CA GLU A 148 -4.49 18.67 14.86
C GLU A 148 -5.00 17.27 15.27
N TYR A 149 -4.58 16.20 14.61
CA TYR A 149 -5.11 14.83 14.79
C TYR A 149 -4.07 13.76 15.18
N LYS A 150 -2.79 14.14 15.35
CA LYS A 150 -1.73 13.29 15.95
C LYS A 150 -2.17 12.66 17.29
N PHE A 151 -1.66 11.46 17.55
CA PHE A 151 -1.89 10.76 18.82
C PHE A 151 -0.82 11.13 19.85
N ASP A 152 -1.13 10.93 21.12
CA ASP A 152 -0.19 11.14 22.21
C ASP A 152 0.46 9.80 22.61
N SER A 153 1.78 9.70 22.42
CA SER A 153 2.54 8.49 22.72
C SER A 153 2.59 8.14 24.21
N GLU A 154 2.47 9.11 25.13
CA GLU A 154 2.39 8.85 26.57
C GLU A 154 1.04 8.24 26.98
N LEU A 155 0.01 8.46 26.16
CA LEU A 155 -1.31 7.86 26.35
C LEU A 155 -1.47 6.47 25.74
N THR A 156 -0.55 6.04 24.87
CA THR A 156 -0.56 4.70 24.27
C THR A 156 -0.44 3.64 25.35
N LYS A 157 -1.50 2.84 25.50
CA LYS A 157 -1.61 1.82 26.56
C LYS A 157 -2.13 0.51 26.01
N LYS A 158 -1.58 -0.60 26.51
CA LYS A 158 -2.06 -1.94 26.17
C LYS A 158 -3.50 -2.11 26.66
N ARG A 159 -4.38 -2.57 25.76
CA ARG A 159 -5.77 -2.95 26.04
C ARG A 159 -6.11 -4.18 25.21
N ASP A 160 -7.22 -4.82 25.54
CA ASP A 160 -7.67 -6.02 24.83
C ASP A 160 -8.33 -5.65 23.50
N PHE A 161 -7.96 -6.39 22.46
CA PHE A 161 -8.64 -6.43 21.16
C PHE A 161 -9.30 -7.81 21.01
N TYR A 162 -10.56 -7.84 20.61
CA TYR A 162 -11.39 -9.04 20.51
C TYR A 162 -11.33 -9.59 19.09
N LEU A 163 -10.92 -10.85 18.92
CA LEU A 163 -10.80 -11.53 17.63
C LEU A 163 -12.15 -12.13 17.18
N LEU A 164 -12.30 -12.43 15.88
CA LEU A 164 -13.54 -13.03 15.33
C LEU A 164 -13.87 -14.42 15.90
N ASN A 165 -12.88 -15.16 16.41
CA ASN A 165 -13.06 -16.46 17.05
C ASN A 165 -13.49 -16.36 18.53
N GLY A 166 -13.54 -15.14 19.09
CA GLY A 166 -13.89 -14.89 20.50
C GLY A 166 -12.70 -14.78 21.45
N ASP A 167 -11.48 -15.06 21.00
CA ASP A 167 -10.26 -14.84 21.78
C ASP A 167 -9.91 -13.34 21.89
N THR A 168 -8.95 -13.01 22.76
CA THR A 168 -8.50 -11.62 22.99
C THR A 168 -6.98 -11.50 22.95
N VAL A 169 -6.47 -10.46 22.27
CA VAL A 169 -5.04 -10.11 22.22
C VAL A 169 -4.78 -8.74 22.85
N SER A 170 -3.72 -8.62 23.65
CA SER A 170 -3.36 -7.38 24.35
C SER A 170 -2.38 -6.54 23.51
N VAL A 171 -2.88 -5.47 22.88
CA VAL A 171 -2.14 -4.62 21.93
C VAL A 171 -2.09 -3.16 22.38
N PRO A 172 -1.08 -2.38 21.98
CA PRO A 172 -1.03 -0.94 22.26
C PRO A 172 -2.13 -0.19 21.51
N PHE A 173 -3.00 0.51 22.25
CA PHE A 173 -3.99 1.44 21.71
C PHE A 173 -3.58 2.88 21.95
N MET A 174 -3.49 3.62 20.85
CA MET A 174 -3.25 5.05 20.76
C MET A 174 -4.53 5.83 21.05
N THR A 175 -4.38 7.08 21.51
CA THR A 175 -5.46 8.05 21.75
C THR A 175 -4.85 9.45 21.74
N SER A 176 -5.66 10.50 21.66
CA SER A 176 -5.21 11.89 21.89
C SER A 176 -6.09 12.56 22.96
N TYR A 177 -5.61 13.66 23.53
CA TYR A 177 -6.42 14.52 24.42
C TYR A 177 -7.41 15.42 23.65
N ARG A 178 -7.29 15.51 22.33
CA ARG A 178 -8.14 16.39 21.52
C ARG A 178 -9.50 15.74 21.31
N ALA A 179 -10.56 16.45 21.66
CA ALA A 179 -11.90 15.89 21.61
C ALA A 179 -12.43 15.74 20.17
N SER A 180 -12.16 16.69 19.29
CA SER A 180 -12.95 16.86 18.05
C SER A 180 -12.32 16.19 16.82
N HIS A 181 -13.07 15.27 16.20
CA HIS A 181 -12.63 14.45 15.07
C HIS A 181 -13.69 14.42 13.96
N TYR A 182 -13.29 14.11 12.74
CA TYR A 182 -14.25 13.80 11.66
C TYR A 182 -14.82 12.39 11.87
N CYS A 183 -16.01 12.29 12.46
CA CYS A 183 -16.64 11.01 12.76
C CYS A 183 -18.16 11.08 12.55
N GLU A 184 -18.73 10.00 12.01
CA GLU A 184 -20.18 9.87 11.84
C GLU A 184 -20.65 8.45 12.20
N SER A 185 -21.87 8.33 12.72
CA SER A 185 -22.49 7.04 13.04
C SER A 185 -23.51 6.66 11.97
N PHE A 186 -23.38 5.46 11.42
CA PHE A 186 -24.29 4.89 10.43
C PHE A 186 -25.05 3.69 11.03
N ASP A 187 -25.95 3.11 10.25
CA ASP A 187 -26.67 1.89 10.64
C ASP A 187 -25.68 0.71 10.81
N GLY A 188 -25.36 0.36 12.06
CA GLY A 188 -24.55 -0.80 12.45
C GLY A 188 -23.03 -0.62 12.35
N PHE A 189 -22.54 0.60 12.13
CA PHE A 189 -21.11 0.91 12.11
C PHE A 189 -20.83 2.42 12.23
N LYS A 190 -19.60 2.78 12.56
CA LYS A 190 -19.09 4.16 12.60
C LYS A 190 -17.98 4.35 11.58
N VAL A 191 -17.81 5.59 11.13
CA VAL A 191 -16.66 5.98 10.29
C VAL A 191 -15.93 7.13 10.93
N LEU A 192 -14.61 6.98 11.06
CA LEU A 192 -13.68 8.01 11.47
C LEU A 192 -12.78 8.38 10.27
N LYS A 193 -12.43 9.65 10.13
CA LYS A 193 -11.40 10.15 9.21
C LYS A 193 -10.31 10.87 9.97
N ILE A 194 -9.06 10.52 9.71
CA ILE A 194 -7.86 11.20 10.20
C ILE A 194 -7.11 11.77 8.98
N PRO A 195 -7.01 13.11 8.83
CA PRO A 195 -6.20 13.73 7.79
C PRO A 195 -4.69 13.51 8.02
N TYR A 196 -3.91 13.49 6.94
CA TYR A 196 -2.44 13.60 6.99
C TYR A 196 -2.01 15.07 6.79
N GLU A 197 -0.81 15.43 7.25
CA GLU A 197 -0.23 16.77 7.10
C GLU A 197 -0.18 17.18 5.61
N ASN A 198 -0.94 18.23 5.28
CA ASN A 198 -0.93 18.83 3.95
C ASN A 198 0.04 20.01 3.99
N GLY A 199 1.33 19.75 3.82
CA GLY A 199 2.35 20.79 3.95
C GLY A 199 2.11 22.00 3.04
N GLU A 200 2.72 23.14 3.35
CA GLU A 200 2.31 24.54 3.08
C GLU A 200 1.57 24.96 1.77
N LEU A 201 1.60 24.18 0.69
CA LEU A 201 0.95 24.53 -0.58
C LEU A 201 -0.51 24.04 -0.63
N SER A 202 -1.45 24.98 -0.53
CA SER A 202 -2.90 24.78 -0.64
C SER A 202 -3.43 24.18 -1.96
N SER A 203 -2.54 23.89 -2.92
CA SER A 203 -2.82 23.17 -4.16
C SER A 203 -2.59 21.66 -4.08
N ARG A 204 -1.95 21.17 -3.01
CA ARG A 204 -1.54 19.78 -2.80
C ARG A 204 -2.72 18.82 -2.61
N ARG A 205 -2.39 17.53 -2.77
CA ARG A 205 -3.29 16.38 -2.60
C ARG A 205 -3.64 16.21 -1.13
N GLN A 206 -4.88 15.83 -0.86
CA GLN A 206 -5.37 15.69 0.51
C GLN A 206 -5.53 14.22 0.85
N PHE A 207 -4.55 13.66 1.55
CA PHE A 207 -4.60 12.30 2.04
C PHE A 207 -5.36 12.22 3.37
N SER A 208 -6.15 11.17 3.55
CA SER A 208 -6.76 10.85 4.83
C SER A 208 -6.90 9.35 4.99
N MET A 209 -6.66 8.86 6.20
CA MET A 209 -7.03 7.51 6.59
C MET A 209 -8.49 7.50 7.06
N TYR A 210 -9.27 6.57 6.56
CA TYR A 210 -10.63 6.30 7.02
C TYR A 210 -10.64 4.97 7.77
N PHE A 211 -11.31 4.92 8.92
CA PHE A 211 -11.53 3.71 9.70
C PHE A 211 -13.04 3.44 9.77
N PHE A 212 -13.45 2.26 9.34
CA PHE A 212 -14.84 1.79 9.35
C PHE A 212 -14.95 0.68 10.38
N LEU A 213 -15.62 0.99 11.49
CA LEU A 213 -15.71 0.15 12.67
C LEU A 213 -17.16 -0.32 12.86
N PRO A 214 -17.45 -1.63 12.77
CA PRO A 214 -18.77 -2.17 13.11
C PRO A 214 -19.25 -1.74 14.51
N ASP A 215 -20.55 -1.80 14.77
CA ASP A 215 -21.06 -1.67 16.15
C ASP A 215 -20.96 -3.00 16.93
N GLU A 216 -21.06 -4.13 16.23
CA GLU A 216 -20.95 -5.50 16.78
C GLU A 216 -19.58 -6.11 16.45
N ARG A 217 -19.00 -6.87 17.39
CA ARG A 217 -17.61 -7.37 17.30
C ARG A 217 -17.36 -8.32 16.12
N ASP A 218 -18.38 -9.05 15.71
CA ASP A 218 -18.39 -9.96 14.56
C ASP A 218 -19.00 -9.32 13.29
N GLY A 219 -19.36 -8.04 13.32
CA GLY A 219 -20.07 -7.33 12.25
C GLY A 219 -19.23 -6.98 11.00
N LEU A 220 -17.95 -7.36 10.95
CA LEU A 220 -17.05 -7.08 9.81
C LEU A 220 -17.57 -7.62 8.45
N PRO A 221 -18.16 -8.83 8.32
CA PRO A 221 -18.69 -9.33 7.05
C PRO A 221 -19.85 -8.47 6.52
N ASP A 222 -20.74 -8.03 7.42
CA ASP A 222 -21.90 -7.22 7.06
C ASP A 222 -21.52 -5.78 6.73
N LEU A 223 -20.52 -5.22 7.43
CA LEU A 223 -19.89 -3.97 7.03
C LEU A 223 -19.31 -4.07 5.61
N LEU A 224 -18.53 -5.12 5.31
CA LEU A 224 -17.96 -5.31 3.98
C LEU A 224 -19.05 -5.43 2.90
N LYS A 225 -20.16 -6.13 3.16
CA LYS A 225 -21.33 -6.19 2.25
C LYS A 225 -21.98 -4.82 2.06
N LYS A 226 -22.14 -4.01 3.11
CA LYS A 226 -22.67 -2.63 3.06
C LYS A 226 -21.76 -1.72 2.21
N LEU A 227 -20.44 -1.80 2.40
CA LEU A 227 -19.43 -1.03 1.66
C LEU A 227 -19.43 -1.38 0.15
N ILE A 228 -19.43 -2.67 -0.19
CA ILE A 228 -19.49 -3.14 -1.60
C ILE A 228 -20.79 -2.68 -2.28
N SER A 229 -21.92 -2.70 -1.55
CA SER A 229 -23.23 -2.33 -2.10
C SER A 229 -23.44 -0.82 -2.25
N ASN A 230 -22.63 0.02 -1.58
CA ASN A 230 -22.80 1.48 -1.55
C ASN A 230 -21.43 2.20 -1.67
N PRO A 231 -20.65 1.98 -2.75
CA PRO A 231 -19.36 2.63 -2.92
C PRO A 231 -19.54 4.16 -2.94
N GLY A 232 -18.66 4.89 -2.23
CA GLY A 232 -18.69 6.35 -2.16
C GLY A 232 -19.67 6.98 -1.16
N LYS A 233 -20.56 6.20 -0.51
CA LYS A 233 -21.64 6.77 0.33
C LYS A 233 -21.18 7.33 1.68
N TYR A 234 -20.10 6.78 2.26
CA TYR A 234 -19.79 6.90 3.69
C TYR A 234 -18.61 7.84 4.02
N PHE A 235 -18.30 8.77 3.11
CA PHE A 235 -17.12 9.65 3.24
C PHE A 235 -17.44 11.11 3.65
N ASN A 236 -18.71 11.50 3.69
CA ASN A 236 -19.13 12.81 4.19
C ASN A 236 -19.35 12.74 5.69
N LEU A 237 -18.38 13.22 6.48
CA LEU A 237 -18.37 13.10 7.94
C LEU A 237 -18.42 14.47 8.63
N SER A 238 -19.15 14.53 9.74
CA SER A 238 -19.27 15.70 10.60
C SER A 238 -18.05 15.81 11.53
N HIS A 239 -17.70 17.03 11.97
CA HIS A 239 -16.72 17.23 13.06
C HIS A 239 -17.45 17.12 14.40
N VAL A 240 -17.02 16.21 15.27
CA VAL A 240 -17.71 15.83 16.50
C VAL A 240 -16.71 15.58 17.64
N GLU A 241 -17.09 15.95 18.86
CA GLU A 241 -16.35 15.57 20.06
C GLU A 241 -16.60 14.09 20.39
N LEU A 242 -15.51 13.34 20.64
CA LEU A 242 -15.55 11.94 21.04
C LEU A 242 -15.42 11.78 22.56
N ASP A 243 -16.20 10.88 23.17
CA ASP A 243 -16.06 10.46 24.58
C ASP A 243 -14.82 9.57 24.77
N LYS A 244 -14.61 8.67 23.81
CA LYS A 244 -13.49 7.72 23.76
C LYS A 244 -13.03 7.58 22.33
N PHE A 245 -11.72 7.60 22.14
CA PHE A 245 -11.08 7.53 20.85
C PHE A 245 -9.85 6.62 20.94
N TRP A 246 -9.99 5.33 20.59
CA TRP A 246 -8.89 4.35 20.66
C TRP A 246 -8.69 3.66 19.32
N ILE A 247 -7.45 3.72 18.80
CA ILE A 247 -7.00 3.02 17.59
C ILE A 247 -5.80 2.13 17.97
N PRO A 248 -5.78 0.83 17.63
CA PRO A 248 -4.61 -0.01 17.88
C PRO A 248 -3.48 0.35 16.92
N LYS A 249 -2.22 0.28 17.37
CA LYS A 249 -1.08 0.26 16.44
C LYS A 249 -1.09 -1.05 15.66
N PHE A 250 -0.74 -1.00 14.38
CA PHE A 250 -0.54 -2.20 13.57
C PHE A 250 0.47 -1.94 12.45
N LYS A 251 1.20 -2.99 12.08
CA LYS A 251 2.25 -2.97 11.05
C LYS A 251 2.24 -4.30 10.31
N PHE A 252 1.85 -4.33 9.05
CA PHE A 252 1.85 -5.57 8.28
C PHE A 252 2.00 -5.35 6.77
N SER A 253 2.55 -6.38 6.13
CA SER A 253 2.57 -6.53 4.68
C SER A 253 1.56 -7.59 4.25
N TYR A 254 1.03 -7.43 3.05
CA TYR A 254 0.19 -8.43 2.40
C TYR A 254 0.57 -8.54 0.93
N GLY A 255 0.71 -9.78 0.46
CA GLY A 255 1.05 -10.10 -0.92
C GLY A 255 0.15 -11.22 -1.41
N PHE A 256 -0.41 -11.07 -2.62
CA PHE A 256 -1.26 -12.10 -3.21
C PHE A 256 -1.19 -12.14 -4.73
N ASP A 257 -1.60 -13.28 -5.28
CA ASP A 257 -1.80 -13.46 -6.71
C ASP A 257 -3.18 -12.94 -7.13
N VAL A 258 -3.19 -11.91 -7.97
CA VAL A 258 -4.39 -11.22 -8.45
C VAL A 258 -5.17 -12.10 -9.42
N LEU A 259 -4.50 -12.88 -10.28
CA LEU A 259 -5.17 -13.79 -11.22
C LEU A 259 -5.92 -14.87 -10.47
N LYS A 260 -5.24 -15.52 -9.51
CA LYS A 260 -5.88 -16.54 -8.67
C LYS A 260 -7.07 -15.96 -7.91
N ALA A 261 -6.93 -14.77 -7.31
CA ALA A 261 -8.04 -14.11 -6.63
C ALA A 261 -9.22 -13.78 -7.56
N MET A 262 -8.97 -13.42 -8.82
CA MET A 262 -10.02 -13.20 -9.82
C MET A 262 -10.73 -14.50 -10.21
N GLN A 263 -9.97 -15.58 -10.46
CA GLN A 263 -10.53 -16.92 -10.71
C GLN A 263 -11.38 -17.40 -9.53
N ASP A 264 -10.90 -17.21 -8.30
CA ASP A 264 -11.59 -17.53 -7.05
C ASP A 264 -12.88 -16.71 -6.83
N MET A 265 -13.04 -15.58 -7.54
CA MET A 265 -14.27 -14.76 -7.59
C MET A 265 -15.18 -15.12 -8.78
N GLY A 266 -14.83 -16.15 -9.57
CA GLY A 266 -15.59 -16.61 -10.73
C GLY A 266 -15.25 -15.92 -12.05
N THR A 267 -14.23 -15.05 -12.08
CA THR A 267 -13.79 -14.40 -13.32
C THR A 267 -13.02 -15.36 -14.20
N GLN A 268 -13.58 -15.67 -15.38
CA GLN A 268 -12.88 -16.41 -16.43
C GLN A 268 -12.09 -15.45 -17.32
N LEU A 269 -10.80 -15.72 -17.51
CA LEU A 269 -9.88 -14.92 -18.31
C LEU A 269 -9.37 -15.78 -19.47
N SER A 270 -9.81 -15.50 -20.70
CA SER A 270 -9.54 -16.39 -21.84
C SER A 270 -8.05 -16.47 -22.23
N PHE A 271 -7.26 -15.44 -21.93
CA PHE A 271 -5.80 -15.49 -22.10
C PHE A 271 -5.07 -16.54 -21.25
N LEU A 272 -5.73 -17.13 -20.24
CA LEU A 272 -5.18 -18.27 -19.49
C LEU A 272 -5.27 -19.59 -20.27
N THR A 273 -6.10 -19.62 -21.32
CA THR A 273 -6.30 -20.78 -22.20
C THR A 273 -5.87 -20.54 -23.64
N ASP A 274 -5.78 -19.27 -24.06
CA ASP A 274 -5.36 -18.86 -25.40
C ASP A 274 -4.36 -17.69 -25.30
N PRO A 275 -3.04 -17.94 -25.30
CA PRO A 275 -2.05 -16.88 -25.16
C PRO A 275 -2.06 -15.83 -26.29
N GLU A 276 -2.65 -16.13 -27.46
CA GLU A 276 -2.81 -15.18 -28.57
C GLU A 276 -3.70 -13.98 -28.21
N ASP A 277 -4.56 -14.11 -27.18
CA ASP A 277 -5.28 -12.96 -26.62
C ASP A 277 -4.32 -11.89 -26.07
N LEU A 278 -3.04 -12.18 -25.78
CA LEU A 278 -2.01 -11.21 -25.37
C LEU A 278 -1.00 -10.86 -26.49
N SER A 279 -1.34 -11.16 -27.73
CA SER A 279 -0.48 -10.92 -28.90
C SER A 279 -0.22 -9.44 -29.22
N ASP A 280 -0.79 -8.45 -28.51
CA ASP A 280 -0.32 -7.05 -28.60
C ASP A 280 0.74 -6.70 -27.55
N MET A 281 0.81 -7.46 -26.45
CA MET A 281 1.87 -7.35 -25.45
C MET A 281 3.17 -8.03 -25.87
N MET A 282 3.07 -9.29 -26.31
CA MET A 282 4.22 -10.18 -26.51
C MET A 282 4.14 -10.93 -27.85
N HIS A 283 5.24 -11.55 -28.26
CA HIS A 283 5.20 -12.54 -29.33
C HIS A 283 4.81 -13.88 -28.73
N VAL A 284 3.83 -14.54 -29.35
CA VAL A 284 3.33 -15.86 -28.97
C VAL A 284 3.82 -16.86 -30.02
N PRO A 285 4.49 -17.96 -29.62
CA PRO A 285 4.82 -19.05 -30.53
C PRO A 285 3.58 -19.83 -31.00
N GLU A 286 3.67 -20.53 -32.14
CA GLU A 286 2.54 -21.34 -32.66
C GLU A 286 2.25 -22.59 -31.80
N ASP A 287 3.28 -23.17 -31.17
CA ASP A 287 3.17 -24.33 -30.27
C ASP A 287 3.46 -23.90 -28.82
N VAL A 288 2.42 -23.79 -27.98
CA VAL A 288 2.53 -23.37 -26.57
C VAL A 288 1.87 -24.40 -25.64
N ASP A 289 2.69 -25.30 -25.10
CA ASP A 289 2.24 -26.29 -24.11
C ASP A 289 2.19 -25.73 -22.66
N ASP A 290 3.04 -24.76 -22.33
CA ASP A 290 3.20 -24.21 -20.97
C ASP A 290 3.11 -22.66 -20.96
N PHE A 291 1.95 -22.12 -20.58
CA PHE A 291 1.72 -20.68 -20.40
C PHE A 291 1.07 -20.37 -19.03
N GLU A 292 1.90 -20.05 -18.03
CA GLU A 292 1.42 -19.58 -16.73
C GLU A 292 1.77 -18.10 -16.51
N PRO A 293 0.82 -17.16 -16.69
CA PRO A 293 1.00 -15.79 -16.24
C PRO A 293 0.75 -15.68 -14.72
N LYS A 294 1.46 -14.78 -14.04
CA LYS A 294 1.32 -14.47 -12.61
C LYS A 294 1.24 -12.96 -12.42
N MET A 295 0.28 -12.50 -11.61
CA MET A 295 0.14 -11.08 -11.25
C MET A 295 0.26 -10.95 -9.73
N ILE A 296 1.32 -10.35 -9.24
CA ILE A 296 1.61 -10.27 -7.80
C ILE A 296 1.46 -8.81 -7.34
N GLN A 297 0.50 -8.55 -6.46
CA GLN A 297 0.40 -7.26 -5.78
C GLN A 297 0.95 -7.42 -4.35
N LYS A 298 1.90 -6.56 -3.97
CA LYS A 298 2.40 -6.43 -2.59
C LYS A 298 2.12 -5.04 -2.06
N ALA A 299 1.52 -4.97 -0.88
CA ALA A 299 1.28 -3.75 -0.12
C ALA A 299 1.93 -3.88 1.27
N PHE A 300 2.42 -2.77 1.79
CA PHE A 300 2.88 -2.63 3.17
C PHE A 300 2.16 -1.44 3.80
N ILE A 301 1.74 -1.59 5.06
CA ILE A 301 1.10 -0.52 5.84
C ILE A 301 1.58 -0.55 7.28
N GLU A 302 1.71 0.64 7.85
CA GLU A 302 2.02 0.86 9.25
C GLU A 302 1.23 2.06 9.79
N ILE A 303 0.83 1.94 11.05
CA ILE A 303 0.05 2.96 11.76
C ILE A 303 0.63 3.13 13.15
N ASP A 304 1.14 4.33 13.40
CA ASP A 304 1.73 4.78 14.66
C ASP A 304 1.18 6.16 15.08
N GLU A 305 1.70 6.69 16.20
CA GLU A 305 1.20 7.91 16.83
C GLU A 305 1.46 9.18 16.00
N GLU A 306 2.53 9.18 15.21
CA GLU A 306 2.94 10.29 14.37
C GLU A 306 2.31 10.21 12.98
N GLY A 307 2.04 9.01 12.46
CA GLY A 307 1.51 8.79 11.13
C GLY A 307 1.62 7.35 10.63
N THR A 308 2.17 7.23 9.43
CA THR A 308 2.64 5.98 8.81
C THR A 308 4.16 6.01 8.71
N GLU A 309 4.82 5.29 9.63
CA GLU A 309 6.26 5.07 9.82
C GLU A 309 7.12 6.34 10.01
N ALA A 310 6.88 7.02 11.15
CA ALA A 310 7.87 7.72 12.00
C ALA A 310 8.70 8.93 11.47
N ALA A 311 9.14 9.88 12.30
CA ALA A 311 8.70 10.31 13.65
C ALA A 311 9.33 11.67 14.02
N ALA A 312 8.78 12.36 15.04
CA ALA A 312 9.29 13.61 15.61
C ALA A 312 8.94 13.72 17.11
N ILE A 313 9.68 14.51 17.87
CA ILE A 313 9.39 14.83 19.29
C ILE A 313 8.92 16.29 19.35
N THR A 314 7.81 16.56 20.04
CA THR A 314 7.35 17.95 20.26
C THR A 314 6.73 18.08 21.65
N GLU A 315 7.39 18.82 22.53
CA GLU A 315 6.86 19.22 23.84
C GLU A 315 5.83 20.34 23.69
N PHE A 316 4.76 20.34 24.49
CA PHE A 316 3.85 21.48 24.60
C PHE A 316 3.43 21.76 26.05
N GLU A 317 3.16 23.05 26.31
CA GLU A 317 2.98 23.63 27.64
C GLU A 317 1.49 23.64 28.05
N ASP A 318 1.22 23.30 29.31
CA ASP A 318 -0.11 23.03 29.84
C ASP A 318 -0.91 24.32 30.14
N VAL A 319 -2.17 24.41 29.69
CA VAL A 319 -3.09 25.52 30.03
C VAL A 319 -4.32 24.98 30.77
N VAL A 320 -4.29 25.08 32.10
CA VAL A 320 -5.36 24.59 32.98
C VAL A 320 -6.53 25.59 33.07
N GLY A 321 -7.72 25.19 32.61
CA GLY A 321 -8.96 25.97 32.68
C GLY A 321 -10.08 25.28 33.47
N CYS A 322 -10.79 26.02 34.32
CA CYS A 322 -11.84 25.46 35.20
C CYS A 322 -13.17 25.17 34.47
N SER A 323 -13.84 24.06 34.83
CA SER A 323 -15.03 23.58 34.10
C SER A 323 -16.33 24.35 34.41
N MET A 324 -17.18 24.55 33.40
CA MET A 324 -18.62 24.79 33.58
C MET A 324 -19.42 23.50 33.45
N TYR A 325 -20.41 23.32 34.32
CA TYR A 325 -21.34 22.18 34.28
C TYR A 325 -22.31 22.29 33.08
N TYR A 326 -22.06 21.53 32.02
CA TYR A 326 -23.03 21.27 30.96
C TYR A 326 -23.69 19.90 31.16
N LYS A 327 -24.97 19.77 30.78
CA LYS A 327 -25.61 18.45 30.66
C LYS A 327 -24.80 17.62 29.66
N PRO A 328 -24.39 16.38 29.98
CA PRO A 328 -23.63 15.57 29.05
C PRO A 328 -24.49 15.28 27.81
N LYS A 329 -24.08 15.84 26.67
CA LYS A 329 -24.43 15.24 25.38
C LYS A 329 -23.87 13.81 25.39
N ARG A 330 -24.61 12.84 24.86
CA ARG A 330 -24.02 11.52 24.57
C ARG A 330 -23.08 11.70 23.39
N LEU A 331 -21.80 11.94 23.69
CA LEU A 331 -20.75 12.04 22.70
C LEU A 331 -20.53 10.67 22.04
N ILE A 332 -20.03 10.67 20.81
CA ILE A 332 -19.76 9.44 20.07
C ILE A 332 -18.50 8.78 20.67
N SER A 333 -18.47 7.45 20.75
CA SER A 333 -17.25 6.70 21.08
C SER A 333 -16.78 5.96 19.84
N PHE A 334 -15.50 6.14 19.48
CA PHE A 334 -14.82 5.37 18.45
C PHE A 334 -13.71 4.54 19.11
N VAL A 335 -13.98 3.27 19.35
CA VAL A 335 -13.08 2.35 20.05
C VAL A 335 -12.88 1.14 19.16
N ALA A 336 -11.77 1.11 18.42
CA ALA A 336 -11.48 0.06 17.44
C ALA A 336 -10.92 -1.21 18.11
N ASP A 337 -11.64 -1.73 19.11
CA ASP A 337 -11.25 -2.89 19.93
C ASP A 337 -11.60 -4.25 19.29
N HIS A 338 -12.10 -4.26 18.06
CA HIS A 338 -12.51 -5.45 17.32
C HIS A 338 -12.39 -5.19 15.80
N PRO A 339 -12.52 -6.21 14.92
CA PRO A 339 -12.11 -6.13 13.53
C PRO A 339 -12.79 -5.03 12.71
N PHE A 340 -11.98 -4.26 11.99
CA PHE A 340 -12.38 -3.05 11.27
C PHE A 340 -11.73 -2.97 9.88
N VAL A 341 -12.32 -2.16 9.00
CA VAL A 341 -11.77 -1.83 7.69
C VAL A 341 -11.06 -0.47 7.76
N PHE A 342 -9.95 -0.32 7.05
CA PHE A 342 -9.31 0.97 6.83
C PHE A 342 -9.10 1.27 5.34
N MET A 343 -9.07 2.56 4.99
CA MET A 343 -8.82 3.04 3.62
C MET A 343 -7.94 4.29 3.62
N LEU A 344 -6.84 4.27 2.86
CA LEU A 344 -6.09 5.48 2.52
C LEU A 344 -6.65 6.06 1.22
N LYS A 345 -7.22 7.27 1.30
CA LYS A 345 -7.87 7.93 0.16
C LYS A 345 -7.30 9.32 -0.09
N GLU A 346 -7.15 9.67 -1.36
CA GLU A 346 -6.75 11.02 -1.78
C GLU A 346 -7.98 11.79 -2.28
N ALA A 347 -8.37 12.85 -1.59
CA ALA A 347 -9.68 13.47 -1.75
C ALA A 347 -9.88 14.20 -3.09
N LYS A 348 -8.82 14.66 -3.76
CA LYS A 348 -8.90 15.45 -5.00
C LYS A 348 -9.14 14.58 -6.24
N SER A 349 -8.48 13.44 -6.32
CA SER A 349 -8.70 12.42 -7.36
C SER A 349 -9.80 11.42 -6.99
N GLY A 350 -10.12 11.27 -5.70
CA GLY A 350 -11.03 10.25 -5.19
C GLY A 350 -10.45 8.84 -5.18
N LEU A 351 -9.15 8.66 -5.47
CA LEU A 351 -8.50 7.35 -5.56
C LEU A 351 -8.22 6.75 -4.18
N ASP A 352 -8.46 5.44 -4.08
CA ASP A 352 -8.14 4.61 -2.91
C ASP A 352 -6.79 3.93 -3.13
N PHE A 353 -5.78 4.34 -2.36
CA PHE A 353 -4.42 3.84 -2.46
C PHE A 353 -4.20 2.57 -1.62
N PHE A 354 -4.87 2.49 -0.47
CA PHE A 354 -4.91 1.27 0.32
C PHE A 354 -6.35 1.00 0.77
N THR A 355 -6.72 -0.27 0.81
CA THR A 355 -7.92 -0.76 1.49
C THR A 355 -7.55 -2.05 2.18
N GLY A 356 -7.86 -2.16 3.46
CA GLY A 356 -7.54 -3.36 4.22
C GLY A 356 -8.50 -3.62 5.37
N ALA A 357 -8.38 -4.82 5.94
CA ALA A 357 -9.08 -5.23 7.14
C ALA A 357 -8.06 -5.66 8.19
N VAL A 358 -8.20 -5.12 9.40
CA VAL A 358 -7.45 -5.55 10.58
C VAL A 358 -8.33 -6.55 11.32
N LEU A 359 -7.87 -7.80 11.38
CA LEU A 359 -8.51 -8.88 12.13
C LEU A 359 -7.75 -9.20 13.42
N ASP A 360 -6.44 -8.97 13.43
CA ASP A 360 -5.57 -9.16 14.59
C ASP A 360 -4.40 -8.16 14.54
N PRO A 361 -4.45 -7.02 15.26
CA PRO A 361 -3.38 -6.03 15.26
C PRO A 361 -2.05 -6.55 15.85
N SER A 362 -2.02 -7.72 16.50
CA SER A 362 -0.79 -8.34 17.00
C SER A 362 0.00 -9.09 15.93
N GLN A 363 -0.62 -9.43 14.78
CA GLN A 363 0.03 -10.02 13.61
C GLN A 363 0.92 -9.02 12.89
N THR A 364 2.08 -8.73 13.49
CA THR A 364 3.14 -7.96 12.86
C THR A 364 3.93 -8.88 11.92
N THR A 365 3.90 -8.60 10.62
CA THR A 365 4.92 -9.16 9.71
C THR A 365 6.22 -8.39 9.90
N GLU A 366 7.37 -9.04 9.85
CA GLU A 366 8.67 -8.32 9.76
C GLU A 366 8.57 -7.21 8.69
N ALA A 367 9.12 -6.03 8.97
CA ALA A 367 9.27 -4.94 8.00
C ALA A 367 10.20 -5.43 6.88
N SER A 368 9.64 -6.15 5.90
CA SER A 368 10.42 -6.87 4.90
C SER A 368 9.52 -7.24 3.73
N ILE A 369 9.55 -6.39 2.70
CA ILE A 369 9.08 -6.81 1.38
C ILE A 369 10.12 -7.81 0.86
N LYS A 370 9.93 -9.10 1.17
CA LYS A 370 10.83 -10.15 0.69
C LYS A 370 10.65 -10.32 -0.81
N ILE A 371 11.63 -9.87 -1.60
CA ILE A 371 11.69 -10.09 -3.05
C ILE A 371 12.57 -11.32 -3.28
N TRP A 372 12.02 -12.27 -4.00
CA TRP A 372 12.61 -13.58 -4.22
C TRP A 372 13.37 -13.59 -5.54
N ASP A 373 14.50 -14.28 -5.55
CA ASP A 373 15.04 -14.78 -6.80
C ASP A 373 14.16 -15.92 -7.26
N LEU A 374 13.72 -15.85 -8.51
CA LEU A 374 13.08 -16.99 -9.16
C LEU A 374 14.12 -17.87 -9.87
N GLU A 375 15.34 -17.36 -10.12
CA GLU A 375 16.44 -18.09 -10.76
C GLU A 375 17.36 -18.75 -9.72
N SER A 376 17.79 -18.04 -8.67
CA SER A 376 18.61 -18.62 -7.58
C SER A 376 17.83 -19.22 -6.40
N LYS A 377 16.49 -19.11 -6.38
CA LYS A 377 15.58 -19.61 -5.32
C LYS A 377 15.89 -19.10 -3.89
N MET A 378 16.59 -17.97 -3.80
CA MET A 378 16.94 -17.29 -2.55
C MET A 378 16.02 -16.08 -2.30
N VAL A 379 15.97 -15.59 -1.05
CA VAL A 379 15.47 -14.23 -0.79
C VAL A 379 16.57 -13.24 -1.19
N VAL A 380 16.41 -12.56 -2.33
CA VAL A 380 17.37 -11.59 -2.88
C VAL A 380 17.30 -10.27 -2.12
N VAL A 381 16.10 -9.91 -1.70
CA VAL A 381 15.84 -8.69 -0.96
C VAL A 381 15.08 -9.08 0.30
N ASP A 382 15.67 -8.82 1.45
CA ASP A 382 14.97 -8.72 2.72
C ASP A 382 14.94 -7.21 3.06
N LEU A 383 13.84 -6.53 2.70
CA LEU A 383 13.70 -5.06 2.79
C LEU A 383 13.52 -4.59 4.24
N LYS A 384 14.52 -4.87 5.08
CA LYS A 384 14.53 -4.51 6.50
C LYS A 384 14.65 -3.00 6.68
N VAL A 385 13.62 -2.39 7.25
CA VAL A 385 13.75 -1.09 7.91
C VAL A 385 14.59 -1.33 9.16
N ASP A 386 15.83 -0.85 9.16
CA ASP A 386 16.88 -1.22 10.10
C ASP A 386 16.77 -0.46 11.44
N ALA A 387 15.65 -0.68 12.15
CA ALA A 387 15.26 0.00 13.39
C ALA A 387 16.25 -0.18 14.56
N LYS A 388 17.32 -0.97 14.39
CA LYS A 388 18.36 -1.15 15.41
C LYS A 388 19.41 -0.04 15.44
N LYS A 389 19.61 0.72 14.37
CA LYS A 389 20.59 1.83 14.37
C LYS A 389 20.14 3.07 15.14
N GLU A 390 18.84 3.25 15.33
CA GLU A 390 18.31 4.38 16.11
C GLU A 390 18.37 4.12 17.63
N ALA A 391 18.21 2.87 18.07
CA ALA A 391 18.28 2.52 19.49
C ALA A 391 19.72 2.49 20.04
N GLU A 392 20.69 1.95 19.29
CA GLU A 392 22.04 1.70 19.79
C GLU A 392 22.96 2.94 19.76
N MET A 393 22.54 4.08 19.19
CA MET A 393 23.30 5.35 19.24
C MET A 393 22.99 6.23 20.45
N ASN A 394 21.90 6.00 21.19
CA ASN A 394 21.50 6.86 22.31
C ASN A 394 22.12 6.48 23.68
N GLU A 395 22.79 5.32 23.79
CA GLU A 395 23.48 4.89 25.02
C GLU A 395 25.01 4.77 24.82
N GLY A 396 25.67 5.81 24.31
CA GLY A 396 27.07 5.62 23.90
C GLY A 396 27.99 6.80 23.55
N SER A 397 27.87 7.98 24.16
CA SER A 397 29.05 8.76 24.65
C SER A 397 28.73 10.24 24.94
N ALA A 398 29.21 10.72 26.08
CA ALA A 398 29.23 12.15 26.39
C ALA A 398 30.51 12.81 25.86
N THR A 399 30.46 13.40 24.65
CA THR A 399 31.27 14.58 24.27
C THR A 399 30.74 15.18 22.95
N GLN A 400 30.57 16.50 22.90
CA GLN A 400 29.97 17.19 21.76
C GLN A 400 30.91 17.31 20.55
N SER A 401 30.34 17.15 19.36
CA SER A 401 30.77 17.78 18.10
C SER A 401 29.52 18.34 17.42
N PRO A 402 29.44 19.64 17.10
CA PRO A 402 28.27 20.21 16.43
C PRO A 402 28.33 19.99 14.90
N GLY A 403 27.20 19.63 14.30
CA GLY A 403 27.01 19.65 12.85
C GLY A 403 27.34 18.35 12.10
N VAL A 404 26.58 17.29 12.36
CA VAL A 404 26.26 16.26 11.35
C VAL A 404 24.78 15.92 11.50
N GLU A 405 23.94 16.48 10.65
CA GLU A 405 22.53 16.07 10.54
C GLU A 405 22.45 14.64 9.99
N ASN A 406 21.63 13.81 10.64
CA ASN A 406 21.27 12.49 10.11
C ASN A 406 20.33 12.67 8.90
N LYS A 407 20.91 12.96 7.74
CA LYS A 407 20.18 13.11 6.49
C LYS A 407 19.47 11.80 6.15
N VAL A 408 18.15 11.82 6.01
CA VAL A 408 17.35 10.62 5.69
C VAL A 408 17.59 10.21 4.23
N ILE A 409 18.21 9.04 4.05
CA ILE A 409 18.62 8.51 2.74
C ILE A 409 17.53 7.58 2.21
N TYR A 410 16.93 7.91 1.07
CA TYR A 410 15.95 7.05 0.40
C TYR A 410 16.20 6.92 -1.11
N CYS A 411 15.71 5.81 -1.67
CA CYS A 411 15.98 5.41 -3.05
C CYS A 411 15.19 6.27 -4.04
N THR A 412 15.87 6.87 -5.01
CA THR A 412 15.29 7.72 -6.05
C THR A 412 15.25 7.06 -7.42
N SER A 413 16.08 6.03 -7.66
CA SER A 413 16.10 5.27 -8.92
C SER A 413 16.69 3.88 -8.74
N LEU A 414 16.22 2.93 -9.55
CA LEU A 414 16.77 1.56 -9.64
C LEU A 414 17.05 1.25 -11.12
N SER A 415 18.17 0.62 -11.40
CA SER A 415 18.57 0.21 -12.75
C SER A 415 19.51 -0.99 -12.67
N TRP A 416 19.32 -2.03 -13.46
CA TRP A 416 20.21 -3.19 -13.46
C TRP A 416 21.23 -3.12 -14.60
N SER A 417 22.39 -3.74 -14.41
CA SER A 417 23.33 -4.03 -15.50
C SER A 417 22.70 -4.91 -16.57
N ALA A 418 23.25 -4.82 -17.79
CA ALA A 418 22.70 -5.49 -18.98
C ALA A 418 22.77 -7.03 -18.92
N ASP A 419 23.68 -7.57 -18.11
CA ASP A 419 23.83 -9.01 -17.80
C ASP A 419 22.99 -9.44 -16.58
N GLY A 420 22.28 -8.51 -15.92
CA GLY A 420 21.51 -8.76 -14.72
C GLY A 420 22.34 -8.97 -13.44
N SER A 421 23.67 -9.01 -13.53
CA SER A 421 24.57 -9.35 -12.41
C SER A 421 24.68 -8.26 -11.34
N THR A 422 24.28 -7.03 -11.64
CA THR A 422 24.53 -5.87 -10.79
C THR A 422 23.31 -4.96 -10.73
N LEU A 423 22.82 -4.64 -9.53
CA LEU A 423 21.82 -3.60 -9.34
C LEU A 423 22.51 -2.26 -9.01
N PHE A 424 22.16 -1.22 -9.75
CA PHE A 424 22.45 0.16 -9.43
C PHE A 424 21.23 0.80 -8.78
N SER A 425 21.44 1.49 -7.67
CA SER A 425 20.39 2.17 -6.94
C SER A 425 20.85 3.58 -6.60
N GLY A 426 20.17 4.58 -7.14
CA GLY A 426 20.42 5.99 -6.85
C GLY A 426 19.61 6.42 -5.64
N TYR A 427 20.16 7.31 -4.82
CA TYR A 427 19.57 7.78 -3.57
C TYR A 427 19.63 9.30 -3.42
N THR A 428 18.89 9.86 -2.47
CA THR A 428 18.84 11.30 -2.15
C THR A 428 20.14 11.90 -1.60
N ASP A 429 21.11 11.07 -1.21
CA ASP A 429 22.47 11.49 -0.88
C ASP A 429 23.38 11.65 -2.12
N GLY A 430 22.86 11.38 -3.32
CA GLY A 430 23.63 11.38 -4.57
C GLY A 430 24.55 10.17 -4.74
N ILE A 431 24.50 9.19 -3.83
CA ILE A 431 25.32 7.98 -3.89
C ILE A 431 24.59 6.92 -4.72
N ILE A 432 25.22 6.49 -5.82
CA ILE A 432 24.83 5.28 -6.54
C ILE A 432 25.40 4.09 -5.76
N ARG A 433 24.54 3.34 -5.09
CA ARG A 433 24.92 2.07 -4.45
C ARG A 433 24.85 0.97 -5.50
N VAL A 434 25.95 0.24 -5.63
CA VAL A 434 26.18 -0.80 -6.63
C VAL A 434 26.22 -2.15 -5.92
N TRP A 435 25.34 -3.05 -6.32
CA TRP A 435 25.13 -4.35 -5.68
C TRP A 435 25.44 -5.46 -6.67
N GLY A 436 26.65 -6.02 -6.60
CA GLY A 436 27.05 -7.15 -7.43
C GLY A 436 26.52 -8.48 -6.88
N ILE A 437 26.09 -9.36 -7.78
CA ILE A 437 25.80 -10.76 -7.50
C ILE A 437 27.14 -11.51 -7.53
N ASP A 438 27.75 -11.66 -6.35
CA ASP A 438 28.97 -12.45 -6.21
C ASP A 438 28.66 -13.93 -6.48
N SER A 439 29.47 -14.54 -7.34
CA SER A 439 29.37 -15.96 -7.70
C SER A 439 30.14 -16.83 -6.72
N TRP A 440 29.49 -17.91 -6.26
CA TRP A 440 30.06 -18.95 -5.40
C TRP A 440 29.68 -20.34 -5.93
#